data_AF-A0AAV5ME36-F1
#
_entry.id   AF-A0AAV5ME36-F1
#
_cell.length_a   1.000
_cell.length_b   1.000
_cell.length_c   1.000
_cell.angle_alpha   90.00
_cell.angle_beta   90.00
_cell.angle_gamma   90.00
#
_symmetry.space_group_name_H-M   'P 1'
#
loop_
_entity.id
_entity.type
_entity.pdbx_description
1 polymer ?
#
loop_
_entity_poly.entity_id
_entity_poly.type
_entity_poly.pdbx_seq_one_letter_code
_entity_poly.pdbx_strand_id
1 'polypeptide(L)'
;MATNGQQKRQVNRQQQGQELKKLEKRKPVFVKVDQLKPGTNGHTLIAKVLTSNMVLQKGQAASQQPQQSHIAECLVGDETGTILFTARNDQGRILL
;
A
#
# COMPACT_ATOMS: atom_id res chain seq x y z
N MET A 1 53.11 18.87 -34.79
CA MET A 1 52.91 17.49 -35.28
C MET A 1 52.46 16.62 -34.11
N ALA A 2 51.45 15.76 -34.33
CA ALA A 2 50.90 14.72 -33.43
C ALA A 2 50.20 15.19 -32.12
N THR A 3 49.01 14.77 -31.70
CA THR A 3 47.91 13.94 -32.24
C THR A 3 46.68 14.14 -31.33
N ASN A 4 45.60 14.76 -31.82
CA ASN A 4 44.28 14.83 -31.14
C ASN A 4 43.47 13.54 -31.39
N GLY A 5 43.99 12.40 -30.94
CA GLY A 5 43.57 11.07 -31.38
C GLY A 5 42.65 10.27 -30.46
N GLN A 6 42.11 10.80 -29.35
CA GLN A 6 41.48 9.94 -28.33
C GLN A 6 40.10 10.34 -27.78
N GLN A 7 39.42 11.39 -28.29
CA GLN A 7 38.15 11.84 -27.70
C GLN A 7 36.84 11.45 -28.42
N LYS A 8 36.85 10.51 -29.38
CA LYS A 8 35.64 10.21 -30.18
C LYS A 8 35.14 8.76 -30.23
N ARG A 9 35.48 7.89 -29.27
CA ARG A 9 34.96 6.50 -29.24
C ARG A 9 34.12 6.11 -28.02
N GLN A 10 33.78 7.06 -27.15
CA GLN A 10 32.99 6.80 -25.94
C GLN A 10 31.62 7.49 -25.90
N VAL A 11 31.03 7.83 -27.05
CA VAL A 11 29.71 8.50 -27.08
C VAL A 11 28.55 7.54 -27.36
N ASN A 12 28.76 6.24 -27.61
CA ASN A 12 27.69 5.41 -28.18
C ASN A 12 27.45 4.02 -27.55
N ARG A 13 27.45 3.87 -26.22
CA ARG A 13 27.10 2.54 -25.66
C ARG A 13 26.26 2.45 -24.38
N GLN A 14 25.60 3.50 -23.91
CA GLN A 14 24.65 3.37 -22.80
C GLN A 14 23.42 4.29 -22.96
N GLN A 15 22.76 4.22 -24.11
CA GLN A 15 21.35 4.62 -24.25
C GLN A 15 20.51 3.35 -24.41
N GLN A 16 20.38 2.58 -23.32
CA GLN A 16 19.39 1.51 -23.22
C GLN A 16 19.09 1.29 -21.73
N GLY A 17 18.46 2.30 -21.12
CA GLY A 17 17.78 2.20 -19.84
C GLY A 17 16.34 2.59 -20.09
N GLN A 18 15.45 1.61 -20.02
CA GLN A 18 14.05 1.68 -20.41
C GLN A 18 13.35 2.91 -19.79
N GLU A 19 12.80 3.77 -20.63
CA GLU A 19 11.77 4.72 -20.22
C GLU A 19 10.56 3.89 -19.78
N LEU A 20 10.53 3.55 -18.49
CA LEU A 20 9.32 3.09 -17.82
C LEU A 20 8.34 4.26 -17.94
N LYS A 21 7.57 4.26 -19.03
CA LYS A 21 6.40 5.11 -19.23
C LYS A 21 5.64 5.06 -17.91
N LYS A 22 5.77 6.10 -17.10
CA LYS A 22 5.17 6.17 -15.78
C LYS A 22 3.67 6.18 -16.04
N LEU A 23 3.06 4.99 -16.07
CA LEU A 23 1.64 4.85 -16.31
C LEU A 23 0.95 5.73 -15.27
N GLU A 24 0.30 6.78 -15.76
CA GLU A 24 -0.42 7.69 -14.89
C GLU A 24 -1.43 6.87 -14.11
N LYS A 25 -1.28 6.86 -12.79
CA LYS A 25 -2.24 6.19 -11.91
C LYS A 25 -3.58 6.86 -12.14
N ARG A 26 -4.60 6.06 -12.45
CA ARG A 26 -5.97 6.55 -12.60
C ARG A 26 -6.36 7.31 -11.33
N LYS A 27 -7.05 8.44 -11.50
CA LYS A 27 -7.60 9.20 -10.38
C LYS A 27 -8.50 8.27 -9.55
N PRO A 28 -8.40 8.29 -8.21
CA PRO A 28 -9.26 7.47 -7.37
C PRO A 28 -10.72 7.91 -7.54
N VAL A 29 -11.61 6.93 -7.61
CA VAL A 29 -13.06 7.15 -7.52
C VAL A 29 -13.47 6.72 -6.13
N PHE A 30 -14.07 7.64 -5.40
CA PHE A 30 -14.56 7.38 -4.05
C PHE A 30 -15.95 6.75 -4.13
N VAL A 31 -16.11 5.62 -3.47
CA VAL A 31 -17.40 4.95 -3.28
C VAL A 31 -17.86 5.16 -1.83
N LYS A 32 -19.13 4.86 -1.55
CA LYS A 32 -19.72 4.87 -0.21
C LYS A 32 -19.84 3.47 0.37
N VAL A 33 -20.03 3.38 1.67
CA VAL A 33 -20.11 2.09 2.39
C VAL A 33 -21.28 1.23 1.90
N ASP A 34 -22.45 1.81 1.63
CA ASP A 34 -23.65 1.11 1.14
C ASP A 34 -23.50 0.43 -0.24
N GLN A 35 -22.52 0.87 -1.03
CA GLN A 35 -22.26 0.35 -2.37
C GLN A 35 -21.28 -0.83 -2.40
N LEU A 36 -20.69 -1.19 -1.27
CA LEU A 36 -19.76 -2.30 -1.18
C LEU A 36 -20.49 -3.64 -1.37
N LYS A 37 -19.90 -4.53 -2.17
CA LYS A 37 -20.46 -5.86 -2.46
C LYS A 37 -19.41 -6.96 -2.25
N PRO A 38 -19.80 -8.13 -1.72
CA PRO A 38 -18.90 -9.28 -1.67
C PRO A 38 -18.32 -9.63 -3.05
N GLY A 39 -17.06 -10.06 -3.08
CA GLY A 39 -16.36 -10.41 -4.33
C GLY A 39 -15.83 -9.22 -5.14
N THR A 40 -15.97 -7.98 -4.64
CA THR A 40 -15.44 -6.78 -5.29
C THR A 40 -14.23 -6.22 -4.54
N ASN A 41 -13.22 -5.72 -5.26
CA ASN A 41 -11.93 -5.31 -4.69
C ASN A 41 -11.47 -3.95 -5.25
N GLY A 42 -10.53 -3.27 -4.58
CA GLY A 42 -9.89 -2.05 -5.11
C GLY A 42 -10.70 -0.76 -4.92
N HIS A 43 -11.60 -0.72 -3.96
CA HIS A 43 -12.41 0.46 -3.64
C HIS A 43 -11.58 1.52 -2.90
N THR A 44 -11.88 2.79 -3.17
CA THR A 44 -11.41 3.91 -2.34
C THR A 44 -12.60 4.47 -1.57
N LEU A 45 -12.49 4.55 -0.25
CA LEU A 45 -13.55 5.02 0.66
C LEU A 45 -13.00 6.16 1.51
N ILE A 46 -13.89 7.07 1.91
CA ILE A 46 -13.64 8.00 3.02
C ILE A 46 -14.60 7.60 4.12
N ALA A 47 -14.06 7.12 5.24
CA ALA A 47 -14.84 6.67 6.37
C ALA A 47 -14.18 7.13 7.68
N LYS A 48 -15.00 7.34 8.71
CA LYS A 48 -14.57 7.64 10.06
C LYS A 48 -14.42 6.34 10.86
N VAL A 49 -13.36 6.26 11.65
CA VAL A 49 -13.19 5.21 12.65
C VAL A 49 -14.04 5.57 13.87
N LEU A 50 -14.95 4.67 14.25
CA LEU A 50 -15.83 4.85 15.41
C LEU A 50 -15.24 4.15 16.63
N THR A 51 -14.81 2.89 16.48
CA THR A 51 -14.14 2.11 17.53
C THR A 51 -13.06 1.22 16.92
N SER A 52 -12.04 0.90 17.71
CA SER A 52 -10.94 0.03 17.32
C SER A 52 -10.54 -0.82 18.52
N ASN A 53 -10.60 -2.14 18.38
CA ASN A 53 -10.28 -3.08 19.44
C ASN A 53 -9.22 -4.07 18.95
N MET A 54 -8.16 -4.26 19.74
CA MET A 54 -7.16 -5.31 19.45
C MET A 54 -7.76 -6.68 19.79
N VAL A 55 -7.89 -7.55 18.80
CA VAL A 55 -8.52 -8.87 18.95
C VAL A 55 -7.52 -10.02 18.94
N LEU A 56 -6.31 -9.81 18.40
CA LEU A 56 -5.26 -10.83 18.42
C LEU A 56 -3.88 -10.18 18.57
N GLN A 57 -3.16 -10.65 19.58
CA GLN A 57 -1.76 -10.34 19.81
C GLN A 57 -1.03 -11.66 20.07
N LYS A 58 -0.56 -12.32 19.00
CA LYS A 58 0.16 -13.59 19.12
C LYS A 58 1.63 -13.37 18.79
N GLY A 59 2.47 -13.37 19.82
CA GLY A 59 3.91 -13.58 19.65
C GLY A 59 4.16 -15.07 19.41
N GLN A 60 4.62 -15.47 18.23
CA GLN A 60 5.10 -16.83 18.05
C GLN A 60 6.42 -16.99 18.79
N ALA A 61 6.41 -17.70 19.93
CA ALA A 61 7.57 -17.93 20.78
C ALA A 61 8.59 -18.96 20.23
N ALA A 62 8.56 -19.29 18.93
CA ALA A 62 9.28 -20.44 18.37
C ALA A 62 10.17 -20.15 17.14
N SER A 63 10.30 -18.90 16.70
CA SER A 63 11.21 -18.55 15.59
C SER A 63 12.23 -17.48 16.01
N GLN A 64 13.43 -17.54 15.43
CA GLN A 64 14.52 -16.58 15.67
C GLN A 64 14.18 -15.14 15.20
N GLN A 65 13.02 -14.95 14.56
CA GLN A 65 12.44 -13.68 14.13
C GLN A 65 10.92 -13.75 14.37
N PRO A 66 10.42 -13.46 15.59
CA PRO A 66 8.99 -13.48 15.86
C PRO A 66 8.31 -12.34 15.10
N GLN A 67 7.62 -12.66 14.00
CA GLN A 67 6.71 -11.71 13.36
C GLN A 67 5.48 -11.59 14.26
N GLN A 68 5.40 -10.50 15.01
CA GLN A 68 4.24 -10.22 15.87
C GLN A 68 3.05 -9.90 14.98
N SER A 69 2.11 -10.83 14.85
CA SER A 69 0.84 -10.54 14.20
C SER A 69 -0.06 -9.82 15.19
N HIS A 70 -0.35 -8.56 14.90
CA HIS A 70 -1.36 -7.76 15.61
C HIS A 70 -2.59 -7.67 14.71
N ILE A 71 -3.77 -7.96 15.23
CA ILE A 71 -5.03 -7.79 14.50
C ILE A 71 -5.94 -6.92 15.35
N ALA A 72 -6.49 -5.88 14.73
CA ALA A 72 -7.52 -5.05 15.30
C ALA A 72 -8.80 -5.18 14.45
N GLU A 73 -9.94 -5.23 15.14
CA GLU A 73 -11.25 -5.05 14.52
C GLU A 73 -11.70 -3.63 14.77
N CYS A 74 -11.96 -2.91 13.69
CA CYS A 74 -12.34 -1.51 13.71
C CYS A 74 -13.75 -1.36 13.14
N LEU A 75 -14.65 -0.73 13.88
CA LEU A 75 -15.92 -0.27 13.32
C LEU A 75 -15.68 1.05 12.59
N VAL A 76 -15.88 1.05 11.28
CA VAL A 76 -15.67 2.22 10.43
C VAL A 76 -16.92 2.51 9.61
N GLY A 77 -17.19 3.78 9.31
CA GLY A 77 -18.38 4.14 8.54
C GLY A 77 -18.41 5.56 8.02
N ASP A 78 -19.39 5.82 7.16
CA ASP A 78 -19.73 7.14 6.63
C ASP A 78 -21.22 7.42 6.88
N GLU A 79 -21.79 8.43 6.23
CA GLU A 79 -23.21 8.75 6.36
C GLU A 79 -24.17 7.66 5.84
N THR A 80 -23.67 6.70 5.06
CA THR A 80 -24.47 5.63 4.43
C THR A 80 -24.50 4.34 5.24
N GLY A 81 -23.50 4.09 6.10
CA GLY A 81 -23.46 2.88 6.90
C GLY A 81 -22.13 2.65 7.62
N THR A 82 -22.04 1.50 8.28
CA THR A 82 -20.83 1.05 8.98
C THR A 82 -20.46 -0.37 8.58
N ILE A 83 -19.16 -0.67 8.60
CA ILE A 83 -18.60 -2.00 8.34
C ILE A 83 -17.57 -2.35 9.41
N LEU A 84 -17.39 -3.66 9.63
CA LEU A 84 -16.31 -4.18 10.43
C LEU A 84 -15.06 -4.33 9.55
N PHE A 85 -14.01 -3.58 9.86
CA PHE A 85 -12.74 -3.58 9.15
C PHE A 85 -11.66 -4.27 9.98
N THR A 86 -11.06 -5.32 9.44
CA THR A 86 -9.93 -5.99 10.08
C THR A 86 -8.61 -5.33 9.66
N ALA A 87 -7.99 -4.61 10.57
CA ALA A 87 -6.66 -4.03 10.39
C ALA A 87 -5.58 -5.01 10.87
N ARG A 88 -4.51 -5.18 10.09
CA ARG A 88 -3.40 -6.11 10.42
C ARG A 88 -2.09 -5.36 10.63
N ASN A 89 -1.28 -5.84 11.58
CA ASN A 89 0.06 -5.35 11.94
C ASN A 89 0.05 -3.84 12.23
N ASP A 90 0.95 -3.09 11.58
CA ASP A 90 1.07 -1.63 11.75
C ASP A 90 -0.21 -0.87 11.41
N GLN A 91 -1.07 -1.42 10.52
CA GLN A 91 -2.36 -0.80 10.22
C GLN A 91 -3.26 -0.78 11.46
N GLY A 92 -3.25 -1.84 12.28
CA GLY A 92 -4.00 -1.87 13.54
C GLY A 92 -3.40 -0.96 14.60
N ARG A 93 -2.07 -0.81 14.63
CA ARG A 93 -1.38 0.06 15.60
C ARG A 93 -1.67 1.55 15.38
N ILE A 94 -1.87 1.99 14.14
CA ILE A 94 -2.19 3.40 13.83
C ILE A 94 -3.65 3.75 14.19
N LEU A 95 -4.54 2.75 14.24
CA LEU A 95 -5.97 2.94 14.45
C LEU A 95 -6.43 2.76 15.91
N LEU A 96 -5.51 2.38 16.82
CA LEU A 96 -5.72 2.30 18.27
C LEU A 96 -5.27 3.61 18.93
#